data_AF-A0A260B0H1-F1
#
_entry.id   AF-A0A260B0H1-F1
#
_cell.length_a   1.000
_cell.length_b   1.000
_cell.length_c   1.000
_cell.angle_alpha   90.00
_cell.angle_beta   90.00
_cell.angle_gamma   90.00
#
_symmetry.space_group_name_H-M   'P 1'
#
loop_
_entity.id
_entity.type
_entity.pdbx_description
1 polymer ?
#
loop_
_entity_poly.entity_id
_entity_poly.type
_entity_poly.pdbx_seq_one_letter_code
_entity_poly.pdbx_strand_id
1 'polypeptide(L)'
;MSAFVRAARFVGDLDDEFYADELQRDIWNEASAVGFQSLLWIGLITGAVLPFAAGVTGAWVAIGVIVALLVVAYVVVGYARARGIDMYTVQELRRPRLAVGAVLYFLGFGGAGIRLLVHYGGGSFGSVLFGAAIGVPLGLAAGVIGIRNRRRRVRNAERAAEKAELMRLQTED
;
A
#
# COMPACT_ATOMS: atom_id res chain seq x y z
N MET A 1 -15.11 -19.59 1.98
CA MET A 1 -14.61 -18.32 1.42
C MET A 1 -15.09 -17.17 2.30
N SER A 2 -14.26 -16.18 2.65
CA SER A 2 -14.71 -15.06 3.51
C SER A 2 -15.62 -14.09 2.76
N ALA A 3 -16.45 -13.33 3.49
CA ALA A 3 -17.33 -12.30 2.89
C ALA A 3 -16.55 -11.28 2.06
N PHE A 4 -15.36 -10.90 2.53
CA PHE A 4 -14.44 -10.02 1.81
C PHE A 4 -13.99 -10.61 0.46
N VAL A 5 -13.56 -11.87 0.42
CA VAL A 5 -13.14 -12.52 -0.83
C VAL A 5 -14.32 -12.65 -1.80
N ARG A 6 -15.53 -12.94 -1.30
CA ARG A 6 -16.74 -12.99 -2.12
C ARG A 6 -17.08 -11.64 -2.75
N ALA A 7 -17.05 -10.57 -1.96
CA ALA A 7 -17.30 -9.22 -2.48
C ALA A 7 -16.24 -8.80 -3.50
N ALA A 8 -14.96 -9.07 -3.23
CA ALA A 8 -13.88 -8.76 -4.16
C ALA A 8 -13.99 -9.53 -5.49
N ARG A 9 -14.38 -10.82 -5.44
CA ARG A 9 -14.66 -11.61 -6.65
C ARG A 9 -15.81 -11.05 -7.45
N PHE A 10 -16.89 -10.65 -6.80
CA PHE A 10 -18.04 -10.02 -7.45
C PHE A 10 -17.65 -8.69 -8.11
N VAL A 11 -16.94 -7.82 -7.38
CA VAL A 11 -16.50 -6.51 -7.92
C VAL A 11 -15.52 -6.67 -9.07
N GLY A 12 -14.61 -7.64 -8.99
CA GLY A 12 -13.63 -7.93 -10.04
C GLY A 12 -14.14 -8.85 -11.15
N ASP A 13 -15.41 -9.26 -11.08
CA ASP A 13 -16.04 -10.22 -12.00
C ASP A 13 -15.24 -11.50 -12.22
N LEU A 14 -14.64 -12.03 -11.14
CA LEU A 14 -13.64 -13.11 -11.20
C LEU A 14 -14.25 -14.52 -11.37
N ASP A 15 -15.56 -14.60 -11.60
CA ASP A 15 -16.32 -15.84 -11.81
C ASP A 15 -16.72 -16.02 -13.29
N ASP A 16 -16.36 -15.08 -14.18
CA ASP A 16 -16.63 -15.14 -15.62
C ASP A 16 -15.82 -16.24 -16.34
N GLU A 17 -16.38 -16.79 -17.43
CA GLU A 17 -15.75 -17.81 -18.27
C GLU A 17 -14.40 -17.35 -18.86
N PHE A 18 -14.22 -16.04 -19.03
CA PHE A 18 -12.95 -15.42 -19.41
C PHE A 18 -11.76 -15.88 -18.56
N TYR A 19 -11.97 -16.13 -17.27
CA TYR A 19 -10.91 -16.56 -16.35
C TYR A 19 -10.61 -18.07 -16.37
N ALA A 20 -11.35 -18.85 -17.17
CA ALA A 20 -11.11 -20.28 -17.35
C ALA A 20 -9.87 -20.57 -18.23
N ASP A 21 -9.54 -19.67 -19.16
CA ASP A 21 -8.30 -19.74 -19.95
C ASP A 21 -7.14 -19.11 -19.18
N GLU A 22 -6.09 -19.90 -18.94
CA GLU A 22 -4.92 -19.46 -18.17
C GLU A 22 -4.14 -18.35 -18.87
N LEU A 23 -4.02 -18.39 -20.20
CA LEU A 23 -3.27 -17.39 -20.95
C LEU A 23 -3.98 -16.02 -20.91
N GLN A 24 -5.30 -16.03 -21.10
CA GLN A 24 -6.10 -14.79 -21.04
C GLN A 24 -6.08 -14.20 -19.64
N ARG A 25 -6.23 -15.04 -18.62
CA ARG A 25 -6.13 -14.64 -17.22
C ARG A 25 -4.79 -13.99 -16.91
N ASP A 26 -3.69 -14.54 -17.40
CA ASP A 26 -2.35 -14.01 -17.11
C ASP A 26 -2.09 -12.67 -17.80
N ILE A 27 -2.45 -12.55 -19.08
CA ILE A 27 -2.34 -11.28 -19.82
C ILE A 27 -3.21 -10.20 -19.16
N TRP A 28 -4.43 -10.55 -18.74
CA TRP A 28 -5.32 -9.63 -18.06
C TRP A 28 -4.79 -9.20 -16.68
N ASN A 29 -4.19 -10.13 -15.93
CA ASN A 29 -3.56 -9.83 -14.65
C ASN A 29 -2.37 -8.87 -14.83
N GLU A 30 -1.54 -9.07 -15.87
CA GLU A 30 -0.43 -8.16 -16.19
C GLU A 30 -0.95 -6.77 -16.57
N ALA A 31 -1.94 -6.70 -17.47
CA ALA A 31 -2.57 -5.44 -17.88
C ALA A 31 -3.20 -4.71 -16.68
N SER A 32 -3.91 -5.43 -15.81
CA SER A 32 -4.50 -4.90 -14.59
C SER A 32 -3.43 -4.39 -13.61
N ALA A 33 -2.31 -5.09 -13.49
CA ALA A 33 -1.19 -4.64 -12.66
C ALA A 33 -0.58 -3.34 -13.20
N VAL A 34 -0.36 -3.23 -14.51
CA VAL A 34 0.11 -2.01 -15.17
C VAL A 34 -0.89 -0.87 -14.99
N GLY A 35 -2.18 -1.11 -15.21
CA GLY A 35 -3.25 -0.14 -15.02
C GLY A 35 -3.32 0.38 -13.58
N PHE A 36 -3.28 -0.53 -12.59
CA PHE A 36 -3.28 -0.15 -11.17
C PHE A 36 -2.06 0.68 -10.78
N GLN A 37 -0.85 0.27 -11.22
CA GLN A 37 0.36 1.05 -10.97
C GLN A 37 0.28 2.44 -11.65
N SER A 38 -0.25 2.51 -12.87
CA SER A 38 -0.42 3.78 -13.58
C SER A 38 -1.37 4.71 -12.85
N LEU A 39 -2.50 4.20 -12.34
CA LEU A 39 -3.47 4.95 -11.54
C LEU A 39 -2.84 5.47 -10.24
N LEU A 40 -2.04 4.63 -9.55
CA LEU A 40 -1.29 5.05 -8.37
C LEU A 40 -0.34 6.22 -8.69
N TRP A 41 0.44 6.11 -9.76
CA TRP A 41 1.36 7.18 -10.17
C TRP A 41 0.65 8.47 -10.53
N ILE A 42 -0.39 8.38 -11.35
CA ILE A 42 -1.19 9.55 -11.76
C ILE A 42 -1.77 10.21 -10.52
N GLY A 43 -2.45 9.47 -9.64
CA GLY A 43 -3.07 10.07 -8.47
C GLY A 43 -2.06 10.61 -7.44
N LEU A 44 -0.86 10.01 -7.33
CA LEU A 44 0.22 10.58 -6.51
C LEU A 44 0.76 11.89 -7.10
N ILE A 45 0.96 11.96 -8.42
CA ILE A 45 1.39 13.19 -9.10
C ILE A 45 0.31 14.27 -8.96
N THR A 46 -0.94 13.92 -9.25
CA THR A 46 -2.08 14.84 -9.09
C THR A 46 -2.21 15.33 -7.65
N GLY A 47 -2.12 14.43 -6.67
CA GLY A 47 -2.14 14.78 -5.25
C GLY A 47 -0.99 15.69 -4.83
N ALA A 48 0.20 15.52 -5.42
CA ALA A 48 1.35 16.38 -5.18
C ALA A 48 1.19 17.78 -5.78
N VAL A 49 0.52 17.91 -6.93
CA VAL A 49 0.39 19.19 -7.66
C VAL A 49 -0.78 20.04 -7.16
N LEU A 50 -1.94 19.42 -6.90
CA LEU A 50 -3.19 20.12 -6.60
C LEU A 50 -3.13 21.14 -5.46
N PRO A 51 -2.48 20.88 -4.31
CA PRO A 51 -2.42 21.86 -3.22
C PRO A 51 -1.76 23.19 -3.63
N PHE A 52 -0.85 23.14 -4.59
CA PHE A 52 -0.13 24.30 -5.10
C PHE A 52 -0.86 24.97 -6.26
N ALA A 53 -1.42 24.18 -7.18
CA ALA A 53 -2.10 24.67 -8.37
C ALA A 53 -3.51 25.23 -8.09
N ALA A 54 -4.25 24.62 -7.17
CA ALA A 54 -5.66 24.93 -6.88
C ALA A 54 -5.90 25.34 -5.41
N GLY A 55 -4.84 25.64 -4.66
CA GLY A 55 -4.93 26.17 -3.30
C GLY A 55 -5.69 25.28 -2.33
N VAL A 56 -6.61 25.86 -1.56
CA VAL A 56 -7.35 25.16 -0.49
C VAL A 56 -8.26 24.06 -1.05
N THR A 57 -8.98 24.35 -2.14
CA THR A 57 -9.79 23.34 -2.83
C THR A 57 -8.92 22.20 -3.35
N GLY A 58 -7.79 22.55 -3.98
CA GLY A 58 -6.80 21.56 -4.43
C GLY A 58 -6.27 20.68 -3.29
N ALA A 59 -6.04 21.25 -2.11
CA ALA A 59 -5.58 20.51 -0.93
C ALA A 59 -6.61 19.45 -0.48
N TRP A 60 -7.90 19.80 -0.41
CA TRP A 60 -8.95 18.84 -0.06
C TRP A 60 -9.11 17.74 -1.12
N VAL A 61 -9.06 18.10 -2.40
CA VAL A 61 -9.12 17.12 -3.50
C VAL A 61 -7.91 16.18 -3.44
N ALA A 62 -6.71 16.70 -3.20
CA ALA A 62 -5.50 15.90 -3.05
C ALA A 62 -5.63 14.87 -1.91
N ILE A 63 -6.14 15.29 -0.74
CA ILE A 63 -6.40 14.37 0.38
C ILE A 63 -7.38 13.26 -0.04
N GLY A 64 -8.50 13.63 -0.69
CA GLY A 64 -9.48 12.67 -1.17
C GLY A 64 -8.88 11.64 -2.13
N VAL A 65 -8.09 12.11 -3.11
CA VAL A 65 -7.39 11.25 -4.07
C VAL A 65 -6.44 10.28 -3.36
N ILE A 66 -5.58 10.77 -2.47
CA ILE A 66 -4.59 9.91 -1.81
C ILE A 66 -5.28 8.91 -0.88
N VAL A 67 -6.32 9.33 -0.14
CA VAL A 67 -7.11 8.41 0.70
C VAL A 67 -7.77 7.32 -0.16
N ALA A 68 -8.36 7.68 -1.30
CA ALA A 68 -8.95 6.70 -2.21
C ALA A 68 -7.90 5.70 -2.72
N LEU A 69 -6.72 6.18 -3.14
CA LEU A 69 -5.63 5.31 -3.56
C LEU A 69 -5.17 4.35 -2.45
N LEU A 70 -5.04 4.85 -1.22
CA LEU A 70 -4.67 4.02 -0.07
C LEU A 70 -5.71 2.93 0.19
N VAL A 71 -7.00 3.26 0.16
CA VAL A 71 -8.09 2.29 0.32
C VAL A 71 -8.00 1.19 -0.74
N VAL A 72 -7.87 1.56 -2.02
CA VAL A 72 -7.75 0.56 -3.10
C VAL A 72 -6.50 -0.29 -2.92
N ALA A 73 -5.36 0.30 -2.57
CA ALA A 73 -4.12 -0.45 -2.31
C ALA A 73 -4.28 -1.45 -1.16
N TYR A 74 -4.97 -1.08 -0.07
CA TYR A 74 -5.27 -1.99 1.03
C TYR A 74 -6.23 -3.11 0.63
N VAL A 75 -7.21 -2.84 -0.23
CA VAL A 75 -8.09 -3.88 -0.79
C VAL A 75 -7.27 -4.89 -1.60
N VAL A 76 -6.39 -4.43 -2.49
CA VAL A 76 -5.52 -5.31 -3.31
C VAL A 76 -4.61 -6.17 -2.42
N VAL A 77 -3.89 -5.55 -1.48
CA VAL A 77 -3.00 -6.27 -0.54
C VAL A 77 -3.79 -7.22 0.36
N GLY A 78 -4.97 -6.80 0.82
CA GLY A 78 -5.87 -7.61 1.63
C GLY A 78 -6.37 -8.84 0.88
N TYR A 79 -6.75 -8.67 -0.40
CA TYR A 79 -7.20 -9.76 -1.25
C TYR A 79 -6.06 -10.75 -1.51
N ALA A 80 -4.88 -10.27 -1.88
CA ALA A 80 -3.70 -11.11 -2.08
C ALA A 80 -3.37 -11.94 -0.82
N ARG A 81 -3.37 -11.30 0.36
CA ARG A 81 -3.16 -11.99 1.64
C ARG A 81 -4.26 -13.02 1.94
N ALA A 82 -5.51 -12.70 1.66
CA ALA A 82 -6.63 -13.64 1.85
C ALA A 82 -6.55 -14.86 0.90
N ARG A 83 -5.79 -14.74 -0.19
CA ARG A 83 -5.45 -15.84 -1.11
C ARG A 83 -4.12 -16.52 -0.78
N GLY A 84 -3.51 -16.21 0.36
CA GLY A 84 -2.27 -16.83 0.82
C GLY A 84 -1.00 -16.28 0.18
N ILE A 85 -1.09 -15.24 -0.65
CA ILE A 85 0.07 -14.59 -1.27
C ILE A 85 0.64 -13.55 -0.31
N ASP A 86 1.88 -13.76 0.13
CA ASP A 86 2.62 -12.78 0.93
C ASP A 86 3.48 -11.89 0.04
N MET A 87 2.93 -10.75 -0.42
CA MET A 87 3.67 -9.79 -1.26
C MET A 87 4.96 -9.25 -0.62
N TYR A 88 5.11 -9.33 0.71
CA TYR A 88 6.26 -8.80 1.43
C TYR A 88 7.49 -9.71 1.40
N THR A 89 7.37 -10.94 0.91
CA THR A 89 8.53 -11.85 0.74
C THR A 89 9.31 -11.54 -0.54
N VAL A 90 8.66 -10.95 -1.55
CA VAL A 90 9.24 -10.72 -2.88
C VAL A 90 9.69 -9.26 -3.09
N GLN A 91 9.13 -8.31 -2.32
CA GLN A 91 9.39 -6.88 -2.56
C GLN A 91 10.74 -6.40 -2.01
N GLU A 92 11.57 -5.88 -2.91
CA GLU A 92 12.75 -5.10 -2.55
C GLU A 92 12.36 -3.66 -2.19
N LEU A 93 12.54 -3.31 -0.92
CA LEU A 93 12.25 -1.98 -0.38
C LEU A 93 13.22 -0.89 -0.86
N ARG A 94 14.33 -1.25 -1.54
CA ARG A 94 15.34 -0.31 -2.03
C ARG A 94 15.11 0.15 -3.47
N ARG A 95 13.99 -0.21 -4.09
CA ARG A 95 13.72 0.18 -5.48
C ARG A 95 13.57 1.69 -5.59
N PRO A 96 14.27 2.37 -6.52
CA PRO A 96 14.21 3.83 -6.70
C PRO A 96 12.79 4.38 -6.82
N ARG A 97 11.91 3.61 -7.48
CA ARG A 97 10.49 3.95 -7.64
C ARG A 97 9.76 4.18 -6.30
N LEU A 98 10.16 3.50 -5.23
CA LEU A 98 9.56 3.69 -3.90
C LEU A 98 9.96 5.04 -3.31
N ALA A 99 11.20 5.49 -3.54
CA ALA A 99 11.66 6.79 -3.10
C ALA A 99 10.89 7.91 -3.82
N VAL A 100 10.73 7.80 -5.14
CA VAL A 100 9.95 8.78 -5.93
C VAL A 100 8.49 8.82 -5.46
N GLY A 101 7.86 7.64 -5.27
CA GLY A 101 6.49 7.56 -4.76
C GLY A 101 6.34 8.17 -3.36
N ALA A 102 7.32 7.94 -2.48
CA ALA A 102 7.34 8.53 -1.15
C ALA A 102 7.45 10.06 -1.21
N VAL A 103 8.33 10.60 -2.06
CA VAL A 103 8.44 12.06 -2.26
C VAL A 103 7.11 12.64 -2.73
N LEU A 104 6.46 12.06 -3.74
CA LEU A 104 5.16 12.53 -4.22
C LEU A 104 4.09 12.48 -3.13
N TYR A 105 4.06 11.39 -2.35
CA TYR A 105 3.13 11.25 -1.22
C TYR A 105 3.34 12.35 -0.18
N PHE A 106 4.60 12.63 0.20
CA PHE A 106 4.93 13.68 1.16
C PHE A 106 4.64 15.09 0.62
N LEU A 107 4.89 15.34 -0.67
CA LEU A 107 4.52 16.61 -1.31
C LEU A 107 3.00 16.81 -1.32
N GLY A 108 2.23 15.76 -1.60
CA GLY A 108 0.77 15.82 -1.60
C GLY A 108 0.18 16.05 -0.22
N PHE A 109 0.48 15.17 0.75
CA PHE A 109 -0.04 15.30 2.11
C PHE A 109 0.55 16.51 2.85
N GLY A 110 1.86 16.74 2.70
CA GLY A 110 2.55 17.87 3.32
C GLY A 110 2.10 19.20 2.73
N GLY A 111 2.02 19.29 1.39
CA GLY A 111 1.51 20.47 0.69
C GLY A 111 0.06 20.78 1.06
N ALA A 112 -0.81 19.77 1.08
CA ALA A 112 -2.19 19.92 1.51
C ALA A 112 -2.29 20.37 2.99
N GLY A 113 -1.54 19.72 3.88
CA GLY A 113 -1.53 20.04 5.31
C GLY A 113 -1.05 21.47 5.58
N ILE A 114 0.05 21.90 4.96
CA ILE A 114 0.54 23.28 5.08
C ILE A 114 -0.50 24.26 4.54
N ARG A 115 -1.10 23.98 3.37
CA ARG A 115 -2.08 24.88 2.75
C ARG A 115 -3.31 25.08 3.62
N LEU A 116 -3.85 23.99 4.15
CA LEU A 116 -5.01 24.02 5.04
C LEU A 116 -4.68 24.68 6.39
N LEU A 117 -3.49 24.44 6.92
CA LEU A 117 -3.03 25.11 8.14
C LEU A 117 -2.94 26.62 7.96
N VAL A 118 -2.27 27.09 6.89
CA VAL A 118 -2.12 28.52 6.65
C VAL A 118 -3.49 29.19 6.50
N HIS A 119 -4.43 28.53 5.86
CA HIS A 119 -5.76 29.07 5.62
C HIS A 119 -6.67 29.07 6.88
N TYR A 120 -6.74 27.96 7.62
CA TYR A 120 -7.67 27.79 8.75
C TYR A 120 -7.02 28.01 10.13
N GLY A 121 -5.72 27.84 10.24
CA GLY A 121 -4.97 27.90 11.51
C GLY A 121 -4.56 29.31 11.92
N GLY A 122 -4.88 30.35 11.14
CA GLY A 122 -4.55 31.74 11.47
C GLY A 122 -3.06 32.01 11.70
N GLY A 123 -2.17 31.17 11.17
CA GLY A 123 -0.72 31.23 11.38
C GLY A 123 -0.20 30.50 12.64
N SER A 124 -1.07 29.87 13.44
CA SER A 124 -0.65 29.03 14.58
C SER A 124 -0.17 27.66 14.10
N PHE A 125 1.11 27.36 14.29
CA PHE A 125 1.69 26.03 14.04
C PHE A 125 1.17 24.93 15.01
N GLY A 126 0.35 25.29 16.01
CA GLY A 126 -0.13 24.36 17.04
C GLY A 126 -0.93 23.18 16.49
N SER A 127 -1.79 23.40 15.50
CA SER A 127 -2.59 22.32 14.89
C SER A 127 -1.79 21.43 13.92
N VAL A 128 -0.74 21.95 13.26
CA VAL A 128 0.24 21.10 12.55
C VAL A 128 1.09 20.30 13.52
N LEU A 129 1.50 20.88 14.64
CA LEU A 129 2.20 20.12 15.69
C LEU A 129 1.32 19.00 16.23
N PHE A 130 0.02 19.23 16.41
CA PHE A 130 -0.92 18.21 16.87
C PHE A 130 -1.14 17.10 15.82
N GLY A 131 -1.34 17.49 14.56
CA GLY A 131 -1.46 16.55 13.44
C GLY A 131 -0.18 15.73 13.23
N ALA A 132 0.99 16.36 13.34
CA ALA A 132 2.28 15.68 13.30
C ALA A 132 2.51 14.82 14.55
N ALA A 133 2.10 15.27 15.74
CA ALA A 133 2.22 14.52 16.99
C ALA A 133 1.36 13.25 17.00
N ILE A 134 0.29 13.17 16.18
CA ILE A 134 -0.51 11.96 16.02
C ILE A 134 -0.02 11.15 14.80
N GLY A 135 0.22 11.83 13.68
CA GLY A 135 0.59 11.21 12.40
C GLY A 135 1.98 10.59 12.40
N VAL A 136 2.98 11.23 13.04
CA VAL A 136 4.36 10.71 13.11
C VAL A 136 4.41 9.45 13.97
N PRO A 137 3.83 9.38 15.20
CA PRO A 137 3.81 8.15 15.96
C PRO A 137 3.00 7.04 15.31
N LEU A 138 1.87 7.33 14.66
CA LEU A 138 1.10 6.32 13.92
C LEU A 138 1.87 5.79 12.70
N GLY A 139 2.52 6.68 11.94
CA GLY A 139 3.38 6.32 10.81
C GLY A 139 4.59 5.48 11.25
N LEU A 140 5.26 5.88 12.34
CA LEU A 140 6.37 5.14 12.93
C LEU A 140 5.89 3.80 13.51
N ALA A 141 4.75 3.74 14.19
CA ALA A 141 4.19 2.51 14.73
C ALA A 141 3.83 1.53 13.60
N ALA A 142 3.19 2.00 12.52
CA ALA A 142 2.91 1.19 11.35
C ALA A 142 4.21 0.68 10.69
N GLY A 143 5.23 1.54 10.58
CA GLY A 143 6.55 1.17 10.07
C GLY A 143 7.23 0.11 10.95
N VAL A 144 7.25 0.30 12.27
CA VAL A 144 7.84 -0.63 13.24
C VAL A 144 7.11 -1.97 13.27
N ILE A 145 5.76 -1.96 13.23
CA ILE A 145 4.96 -3.18 13.15
C ILE A 145 5.25 -3.92 11.83
N GLY A 146 5.35 -3.20 10.72
CA GLY A 146 5.74 -3.75 9.42
C GLY A 146 7.11 -4.43 9.47
N ILE A 147 8.12 -3.75 10.03
CA ILE A 147 9.48 -4.28 10.18
C ILE A 147 9.51 -5.49 11.13
N ARG A 148 8.77 -5.42 12.26
CA ARG A 148 8.73 -6.50 13.27
C ARG A 148 8.04 -7.74 12.72
N ASN A 149 6.94 -7.59 11.99
CA ASN A 149 6.26 -8.70 11.34
C ASN A 149 7.14 -9.34 10.26
N ARG A 150 7.90 -8.52 9.50
CA ARG A 150 8.89 -9.04 8.55
C ARG A 150 9.97 -9.87 9.24
N ARG A 151 10.58 -9.36 10.31
CA ARG A 151 11.61 -10.09 11.09
C ARG A 151 11.07 -11.37 11.73
N ARG A 152 9.80 -11.38 12.14
CA ARG A 152 9.15 -12.61 12.64
C ARG A 152 8.99 -13.65 11.53
N ARG A 153 8.62 -13.23 10.32
CA ARG A 153 8.46 -14.15 9.19
C ARG A 153 9.77 -14.76 8.72
N VAL A 154 10.84 -13.96 8.63
CA VAL A 154 12.19 -14.47 8.29
C VAL A 154 12.67 -15.51 9.29
N ARG A 155 12.57 -15.22 10.59
CA ARG A 155 12.96 -16.17 11.65
C ARG A 155 12.11 -17.44 11.67
N ASN A 156 10.83 -17.34 11.33
CA ASN A 156 9.97 -18.51 11.24
C ASN A 156 10.30 -19.38 10.02
N ALA A 157 10.74 -18.78 8.91
CA ALA A 157 11.20 -19.51 7.73
C ALA A 157 12.54 -20.22 7.99
N GLU A 158 13.50 -19.56 8.65
CA GLU A 158 14.77 -20.16 9.07
C GLU A 158 14.54 -21.37 9.98
N ARG A 159 13.69 -21.23 11.01
CA ARG A 159 13.33 -22.34 11.92
C ARG A 159 12.58 -23.48 11.23
N ALA A 160 11.84 -23.20 10.16
CA ALA A 160 11.16 -24.23 9.39
C ALA A 160 12.17 -25.01 8.51
N ALA A 161 13.18 -24.33 7.95
CA ALA A 161 14.26 -24.95 7.20
C ALA A 161 15.13 -25.86 8.09
N GLU A 162 15.54 -25.38 9.28
CA GLU A 162 16.29 -26.18 10.25
C GLU A 162 15.53 -27.45 10.67
N LYS A 163 14.21 -27.36 10.89
CA LYS A 163 13.38 -28.53 11.20
C LYS A 163 13.28 -29.53 10.04
N ALA A 164 13.26 -29.04 8.79
CA ALA A 164 13.21 -29.89 7.62
C ALA A 164 14.54 -30.65 7.40
N GLU A 165 15.68 -30.01 7.68
CA GLU A 165 17.00 -30.67 7.65
C GLU A 165 17.12 -31.74 8.74
N LEU A 166 16.69 -31.43 9.97
CA LEU A 166 16.72 -32.41 11.07
C LEU A 166 15.82 -33.63 10.81
N MET A 167 14.64 -33.44 10.20
CA MET A 167 13.78 -34.57 9.82
C MET A 167 14.39 -35.43 8.72
N ARG A 168 15.09 -34.84 7.74
CA ARG A 168 15.79 -35.61 6.69
C ARG A 168 16.89 -36.49 7.27
N LEU A 169 17.71 -35.93 8.16
CA LEU A 169 18.78 -36.65 8.84
C LEU A 169 18.24 -37.83 9.68
N GLN A 170 17.06 -37.66 10.32
CA GLN A 170 16.42 -38.74 11.08
C GLN A 170 15.79 -39.85 10.24
N THR A 171 15.54 -39.62 8.94
CA THR A 171 14.99 -40.62 8.02
C THR A 171 16.03 -41.36 7.19
N GLU A 172 17.28 -40.92 7.23
CA GLU A 172 18.42 -41.55 6.53
C GLU A 172 19.23 -42.53 7.41
N ASP A 173 18.94 -42.59 8.72
CA ASP A 173 19.42 -43.59 9.69
C ASP A 173 18.40 -44.73 9.86
#